data_AF-A0A9Q1ADU5-F1
#
_entry.id   AF-A0A9Q1ADU5-F1
#
_cell.length_a   1.000
_cell.length_b   1.000
_cell.length_c   1.000
_cell.angle_alpha   90.00
_cell.angle_beta   90.00
_cell.angle_gamma   90.00
#
_symmetry.space_group_name_H-M   'P 1'
#
loop_
_entity.id
_entity.type
_entity.pdbx_description
1 polymer ?
#
loop_
_entity_poly.entity_id
_entity_poly.type
_entity_poly.pdbx_seq_one_letter_code
_entity_poly.pdbx_strand_id
1 'polypeptide(L)'
;MPEPELIDHAGLDSAVYLRIYLMGLKIFVPITFLAWAILVPVNYTNNALEAVKMVANVTASDIDKLSISNIPLKSQRFWTHIVMAYAFTFWTCYVLLREYEKVASMRLQFLSSERRRPDQFTVLVRNVPPDPDESVSELVEHFFLVNHPDHYLTQQVVCNANKLASLVKYQEKNEELA
;
A
#
# COMPACT_ATOMS: atom_id res chain seq x y z
N MET A 1 20.01 8.20 -11.78
CA MET A 1 19.63 9.18 -10.76
C MET A 1 19.57 8.46 -9.41
N PRO A 2 20.46 8.76 -8.46
CA PRO A 2 20.41 8.22 -7.10
C PRO A 2 19.09 8.59 -6.39
N GLU A 3 18.65 7.75 -5.45
CA GLU A 3 17.40 7.91 -4.69
C GLU A 3 17.19 9.32 -4.07
N PRO A 4 18.18 9.98 -3.44
CA PRO A 4 17.98 11.33 -2.90
C PRO A 4 17.66 12.38 -3.96
N GLU A 5 18.32 12.36 -5.11
CA GLU A 5 18.02 13.29 -6.21
C GLU A 5 16.61 13.08 -6.76
N LEU A 6 16.15 11.83 -6.80
CA LEU A 6 14.79 11.51 -7.24
C LEU A 6 13.73 12.05 -6.26
N ILE A 7 14.00 11.99 -4.96
CA ILE A 7 13.11 12.54 -3.93
C ILE A 7 13.00 14.06 -4.07
N ASP A 8 14.14 14.74 -4.26
CA ASP A 8 14.17 16.20 -4.42
C ASP A 8 13.47 16.68 -5.69
N HIS A 9 13.52 15.90 -6.77
CA HIS A 9 12.92 16.27 -8.05
C HIS A 9 11.45 15.83 -8.18
N ALA A 10 11.10 14.59 -7.80
CA ALA A 10 9.78 13.99 -8.05
C ALA A 10 8.90 13.90 -6.78
N GLY A 11 9.48 14.12 -5.60
CA GLY A 11 8.80 14.01 -4.31
C GLY A 11 8.94 12.64 -3.67
N LEU A 12 8.67 12.59 -2.35
CA LEU A 12 8.77 11.38 -1.54
C LEU A 12 7.80 10.28 -2.01
N ASP A 13 6.58 10.64 -2.37
CA ASP A 13 5.53 9.67 -2.72
C ASP A 13 5.89 8.85 -3.97
N SER A 14 6.44 9.51 -5.00
CA SER A 14 6.91 8.83 -6.22
C SER A 14 8.10 7.91 -5.95
N ALA A 15 9.02 8.34 -5.08
CA ALA A 15 10.16 7.51 -4.68
C ALA A 15 9.71 6.28 -3.88
N VAL A 16 8.74 6.43 -2.96
CA VAL A 16 8.14 5.30 -2.22
C VAL A 16 7.38 4.36 -3.17
N TYR A 17 6.68 4.88 -4.17
CA TYR A 17 6.01 4.07 -5.19
C TYR A 17 6.99 3.17 -5.96
N LEU A 18 8.10 3.73 -6.44
CA LEU A 18 9.14 2.94 -7.11
C LEU A 18 9.77 1.88 -6.21
N ARG A 19 9.87 2.17 -4.90
CA ARG A 19 10.35 1.20 -3.91
C ARG A 19 9.44 0.00 -3.75
N ILE A 20 8.14 0.11 -4.00
CA ILE A 20 7.22 -1.04 -3.98
C ILE A 20 7.65 -2.08 -5.04
N TYR A 21 8.03 -1.63 -6.24
CA TYR A 21 8.52 -2.52 -7.29
C TYR A 21 9.87 -3.16 -6.94
N LEU A 22 10.81 -2.37 -6.41
CA LEU A 22 12.12 -2.87 -5.98
C LEU A 22 11.99 -3.86 -4.81
N MET A 23 11.09 -3.60 -3.87
CA MET A 23 10.75 -4.50 -2.77
C MET A 23 10.14 -5.80 -3.30
N GLY A 24 9.22 -5.71 -4.27
CA GLY A 24 8.66 -6.87 -4.94
C GLY A 24 9.75 -7.74 -5.56
N LEU A 25 10.71 -7.13 -6.27
CA LEU A 25 11.85 -7.86 -6.84
C LEU A 25 12.72 -8.52 -5.74
N LYS A 26 13.01 -7.82 -4.64
CA LYS A 26 13.75 -8.40 -3.49
C LYS A 26 13.04 -9.58 -2.84
N ILE A 27 11.71 -9.59 -2.81
CA ILE A 27 10.92 -10.69 -2.24
C ILE A 27 10.87 -11.85 -3.24
N PHE A 28 10.47 -11.61 -4.49
CA PHE A 28 10.15 -12.65 -5.44
C PHE A 28 11.37 -13.31 -6.09
N VAL A 29 12.48 -12.60 -6.28
CA VAL A 29 13.70 -13.19 -6.89
C VAL A 29 14.21 -14.41 -6.10
N PRO A 30 14.54 -14.31 -4.79
CA PRO A 30 15.04 -15.46 -4.03
C PRO A 30 13.98 -16.56 -3.89
N ILE A 31 12.70 -16.20 -3.74
CA ILE A 31 11.59 -17.17 -3.70
C ILE A 31 11.51 -17.96 -5.00
N THR A 32 11.65 -17.30 -6.15
CA THR A 32 11.59 -17.92 -7.48
C THR A 32 12.76 -18.88 -7.67
N PHE A 33 13.98 -18.47 -7.31
CA PHE A 33 15.16 -19.35 -7.38
C PHE A 33 15.01 -20.58 -6.47
N LEU A 34 14.52 -20.38 -5.23
CA LEU A 34 14.34 -21.49 -4.28
C LEU A 34 13.19 -22.43 -4.69
N ALA A 35 12.08 -21.88 -5.19
CA ALA A 35 10.97 -22.65 -5.72
C ALA A 35 11.39 -23.47 -6.95
N TRP A 36 12.15 -22.87 -7.86
CA TRP A 36 12.68 -23.57 -9.03
C TRP A 36 13.68 -24.66 -8.65
N ALA A 37 14.59 -24.40 -7.70
CA ALA A 37 15.60 -25.38 -7.30
C ALA A 37 15.03 -26.56 -6.50
N ILE A 38 13.98 -26.34 -5.69
CA ILE A 38 13.47 -27.35 -4.75
C ILE A 38 12.09 -27.87 -5.17
N LEU A 39 11.10 -26.98 -5.37
CA LEU A 39 9.72 -27.40 -5.60
C LEU A 39 9.54 -28.04 -6.98
N VAL A 40 10.23 -27.54 -8.01
CA VAL A 40 10.12 -28.11 -9.37
C VAL A 40 10.62 -29.56 -9.42
N PRO A 41 11.82 -29.93 -8.93
CA PRO A 41 12.23 -31.33 -8.89
C PRO A 41 11.34 -32.20 -8.00
N VAL A 42 10.93 -31.70 -6.83
CA VAL A 42 10.09 -32.46 -5.88
C VAL A 42 8.72 -32.78 -6.47
N ASN A 43 8.13 -31.85 -7.22
CA ASN A 43 6.83 -32.04 -7.85
C ASN A 43 6.93 -32.82 -9.17
N TYR A 44 7.96 -32.58 -9.98
CA TYR A 44 8.11 -33.22 -11.29
C TYR A 44 8.52 -34.70 -11.22
N THR A 45 9.29 -35.10 -10.19
CA THR A 45 9.74 -36.49 -10.02
C THR A 45 8.63 -37.47 -9.63
N ASN A 46 7.36 -37.06 -9.68
CA ASN A 46 6.23 -37.92 -9.39
C ASN A 46 5.35 -38.17 -10.62
N ASN A 47 4.74 -39.36 -10.64
CA ASN A 47 3.84 -39.79 -11.72
C ASN A 47 2.39 -39.96 -11.22
N ALA A 48 2.06 -39.42 -10.04
CA ALA A 48 0.73 -39.62 -9.43
C ALA A 48 -0.38 -38.99 -10.27
N LEU A 49 -0.13 -37.82 -10.88
CA LEU A 49 -1.13 -37.14 -11.71
C LEU A 49 -1.44 -37.92 -13.00
N GLU A 50 -0.44 -38.54 -13.62
CA GLU A 50 -0.63 -39.42 -14.79
C GLU A 50 -1.46 -40.66 -14.43
N ALA A 51 -1.22 -41.25 -13.25
CA ALA A 51 -2.02 -42.38 -12.77
C ALA A 51 -3.48 -41.99 -12.51
N VAL A 52 -3.74 -40.82 -11.93
CA VAL A 52 -5.10 -40.31 -11.70
C VAL A 52 -5.79 -39.94 -13.01
N LYS A 53 -5.06 -39.39 -13.98
CA LYS A 53 -5.58 -39.08 -15.33
C LYS A 53 -6.09 -40.34 -16.04
N MET A 54 -5.40 -41.48 -15.90
CA MET A 54 -5.83 -42.77 -16.46
C MET A 54 -7.02 -43.40 -15.73
N VAL A 55 -7.10 -43.27 -14.39
CA VAL A 55 -8.12 -43.96 -13.59
C VAL A 55 -9.41 -43.14 -13.44
N ALA A 56 -9.31 -41.80 -13.35
CA ALA A 56 -10.42 -40.92 -13.01
C ALA A 56 -10.84 -39.95 -14.15
N ASN A 57 -10.25 -40.07 -15.34
CA ASN A 57 -10.52 -39.23 -16.53
C ASN A 57 -10.48 -37.72 -16.23
N VAL A 58 -9.50 -37.28 -15.45
CA VAL A 58 -9.33 -35.87 -15.05
C VAL A 58 -8.55 -35.11 -16.13
N THR A 59 -9.04 -33.95 -16.54
CA THR A 59 -8.30 -33.04 -17.42
C THR A 59 -7.18 -32.35 -16.66
N ALA A 60 -5.95 -32.85 -16.81
CA ALA A 60 -4.74 -32.25 -16.24
C ALA A 60 -3.75 -31.85 -17.34
N SER A 61 -3.20 -30.65 -17.20
CA SER A 61 -2.19 -30.03 -18.07
C SER A 61 -0.76 -30.33 -17.59
N ASP A 62 0.25 -30.08 -18.43
CA ASP A 62 1.65 -30.30 -18.04
C ASP A 62 2.13 -29.33 -16.95
N ILE A 63 1.46 -28.18 -16.78
CA ILE A 63 1.74 -27.22 -15.69
C ILE A 63 1.29 -27.79 -14.34
N ASP A 64 0.24 -28.60 -14.33
CA ASP A 64 -0.29 -29.21 -13.09
C ASP A 64 0.68 -30.24 -12.49
N LYS A 65 1.63 -30.77 -13.31
CA LYS A 65 2.71 -31.63 -12.84
C LYS A 65 3.70 -30.91 -11.92
N LEU A 66 3.80 -29.59 -12.05
CA LEU A 66 4.67 -28.73 -11.24
C LEU A 66 4.00 -28.26 -9.95
N SER A 67 2.71 -28.53 -9.77
CA SER A 67 1.93 -28.14 -8.61
C SER A 67 1.80 -29.28 -7.59
N ILE A 68 1.25 -28.95 -6.42
CA ILE A 68 0.93 -29.90 -5.35
C ILE A 68 -0.03 -31.01 -5.80
N SER A 69 -0.77 -30.77 -6.88
CA SER A 69 -1.67 -31.73 -7.54
C SER A 69 -0.96 -33.01 -7.99
N ASN A 70 0.35 -32.96 -8.24
CA ASN A 70 1.13 -34.14 -8.59
C ASN A 70 1.70 -34.88 -7.37
N ILE A 71 1.32 -34.56 -6.13
CA ILE A 71 1.78 -35.26 -4.92
C ILE A 71 0.68 -36.23 -4.42
N PRO A 72 1.00 -37.51 -4.12
CA PRO A 72 0.01 -38.46 -3.66
C PRO A 72 -0.35 -38.20 -2.19
N LEU A 73 -1.58 -38.55 -1.82
CA LEU A 73 -2.05 -38.49 -0.44
C LEU A 73 -1.15 -39.35 0.47
N LYS A 74 -0.84 -38.84 1.68
CA LYS A 74 0.07 -39.43 2.68
C LYS A 74 1.57 -39.47 2.30
N SER A 75 2.00 -38.71 1.30
CA SER A 75 3.43 -38.61 0.95
C SER A 75 4.21 -37.69 1.88
N GLN A 76 5.45 -38.10 2.23
CA GLN A 76 6.39 -37.30 3.00
C GLN A 76 6.81 -36.00 2.29
N ARG A 77 6.61 -35.90 0.96
CA ARG A 77 6.95 -34.72 0.15
C ARG A 77 6.12 -33.47 0.49
N PHE A 78 4.96 -33.64 1.14
CA PHE A 78 4.17 -32.52 1.66
C PHE A 78 4.92 -31.71 2.72
N TRP A 79 5.80 -32.34 3.50
CA TRP A 79 6.62 -31.63 4.48
C TRP A 79 7.51 -30.58 3.82
N THR A 80 8.03 -30.85 2.63
CA THR A 80 8.82 -29.88 1.86
C THR A 80 8.02 -28.61 1.57
N HIS A 81 6.75 -28.74 1.18
CA HIS A 81 5.87 -27.59 0.93
C HIS A 81 5.60 -26.78 2.20
N ILE A 82 5.38 -27.44 3.34
CA ILE A 82 5.15 -26.78 4.63
C ILE A 82 6.40 -26.00 5.05
N VAL A 83 7.58 -26.64 5.02
CA VAL A 83 8.85 -26.00 5.37
C VAL A 83 9.14 -24.81 4.46
N MET A 84 8.91 -24.95 3.16
CA MET A 84 9.07 -23.88 2.18
C MET A 84 8.09 -22.72 2.42
N ALA A 85 6.83 -23.00 2.79
CA ALA A 85 5.87 -21.97 3.13
C ALA A 85 6.31 -21.15 4.35
N TYR A 86 6.83 -21.80 5.39
CA TYR A 86 7.40 -21.08 6.54
C TYR A 86 8.63 -20.26 6.16
N ALA A 87 9.53 -20.81 5.33
CA ALA A 87 10.71 -20.10 4.86
C ALA A 87 10.33 -18.86 4.03
N PHE A 88 9.37 -18.99 3.11
CA PHE A 88 8.87 -17.86 2.30
C PHE A 88 8.17 -16.81 3.15
N THR A 89 7.35 -17.23 4.11
CA THR A 89 6.65 -16.30 5.01
C THR A 89 7.65 -15.54 5.86
N PHE A 90 8.60 -16.24 6.48
CA PHE A 90 9.64 -15.61 7.29
C PHE A 90 10.49 -14.62 6.48
N TRP A 91 10.94 -15.03 5.28
CA TRP A 91 11.70 -14.16 4.38
C TRP A 91 10.90 -12.91 3.99
N THR A 92 9.64 -13.09 3.60
CA THR A 92 8.77 -11.98 3.20
C THR A 92 8.56 -11.01 4.36
N CYS A 93 8.23 -11.50 5.55
CA CYS A 93 8.09 -10.68 6.75
C CYS A 93 9.39 -9.94 7.11
N TYR A 94 10.55 -10.59 6.97
CA TYR A 94 11.85 -9.97 7.20
C TYR A 94 12.11 -8.80 6.24
N VAL A 95 11.90 -9.01 4.94
CA VAL A 95 12.09 -7.96 3.92
C VAL A 95 11.09 -6.82 4.13
N LEU A 96 9.82 -7.13 4.44
CA LEU A 96 8.81 -6.13 4.75
C LEU A 96 9.19 -5.27 5.97
N LEU A 97 9.66 -5.88 7.05
CA LEU A 97 10.07 -5.15 8.25
C LEU A 97 11.22 -4.20 7.95
N ARG A 98 12.24 -4.67 7.23
CA ARG A 98 13.41 -3.85 6.85
C ARG A 98 13.04 -2.70 5.95
N GLU A 99 12.17 -2.94 4.97
CA GLU A 99 11.80 -1.88 4.02
C GLU A 99 10.80 -0.89 4.65
N TYR A 100 9.96 -1.33 5.58
CA TYR A 100 9.11 -0.46 6.39
C TYR A 100 9.94 0.47 7.29
N GLU A 101 10.94 -0.07 7.98
CA GLU A 101 11.89 0.72 8.79
C GLU A 101 12.56 1.81 7.93
N LYS A 102 13.01 1.44 6.71
CA LYS A 102 13.62 2.39 5.79
C LYS A 102 12.63 3.46 5.33
N VAL A 103 11.41 3.09 4.93
CA VAL A 103 10.37 4.04 4.50
C VAL A 103 9.97 4.98 5.64
N ALA A 104 9.84 4.47 6.86
CA ALA A 104 9.57 5.30 8.03
C ALA A 104 10.69 6.32 8.27
N SER A 105 11.96 5.89 8.19
CA SER A 105 13.10 6.80 8.37
C SER A 105 13.17 7.88 7.29
N MET A 106 12.94 7.52 6.01
CA MET A 106 12.90 8.48 4.91
C MET A 106 11.75 9.48 5.09
N ARG A 107 10.57 9.02 5.51
CA ARG A 107 9.42 9.89 5.78
C ARG A 107 9.70 10.88 6.91
N LEU A 108 10.33 10.43 8.00
CA LEU A 108 10.70 11.29 9.11
C LEU A 108 11.74 12.33 8.70
N GLN A 109 12.75 11.93 7.94
CA GLN A 109 13.76 12.84 7.39
C GLN A 109 13.12 13.89 6.48
N PHE A 110 12.28 13.45 5.54
CA PHE A 110 11.55 14.33 4.63
C PHE A 110 10.69 15.35 5.40
N LEU A 111 9.87 14.89 6.35
CA LEU A 111 9.03 15.76 7.18
C LEU A 111 9.84 16.78 7.99
N SER A 112 11.04 16.41 8.45
CA SER A 112 11.93 17.32 9.17
C SER A 112 12.61 18.37 8.28
N SER A 113 12.86 18.03 7.01
CA SER A 113 13.53 18.89 6.03
C SER A 113 12.58 19.78 5.22
N GLU A 114 11.29 19.48 5.26
CA GLU A 114 10.33 20.13 4.38
C GLU A 114 10.07 21.59 4.79
N ARG A 115 9.86 22.44 3.79
CA ARG A 115 9.56 23.87 4.01
C ARG A 115 8.23 24.02 4.73
N ARG A 116 8.09 25.14 5.46
CA ARG A 116 6.82 25.50 6.12
C ARG A 116 5.70 25.55 5.10
N ARG A 117 4.69 24.71 5.31
CA ARG A 117 3.46 24.66 4.52
C ARG A 117 2.25 24.85 5.43
N PRO A 118 1.12 25.36 4.93
CA PRO A 118 -0.06 25.63 5.76
C PRO A 118 -0.68 24.35 6.35
N ASP A 119 -0.49 23.19 5.72
CA ASP A 119 -0.93 21.88 6.22
C ASP A 119 -0.31 21.51 7.57
N GLN A 120 0.90 22.00 7.88
CA GLN A 120 1.57 21.76 9.16
C GLN A 120 0.96 22.55 10.33
N PHE A 121 0.21 23.62 10.04
CA PHE A 121 -0.36 24.55 11.03
C PHE A 121 -1.89 24.56 11.04
N THR A 122 -2.54 23.83 10.12
CA THR A 122 -3.99 23.84 9.95
C THR A 122 -4.59 22.52 10.39
N VAL A 123 -5.59 22.56 11.27
CA VAL A 123 -6.32 21.38 11.73
C VAL A 123 -7.75 21.42 11.19
N LEU A 124 -8.21 20.31 10.59
CA LEU A 124 -9.58 20.17 10.13
C LEU A 124 -10.48 19.67 11.26
N VAL A 125 -11.31 20.58 11.80
CA VAL A 125 -12.33 20.25 12.81
C VAL A 125 -13.62 19.82 12.11
N ARG A 126 -14.19 18.69 12.53
CA ARG A 126 -15.43 18.12 11.97
C ARG A 126 -16.45 17.89 13.08
N ASN A 127 -17.74 17.85 12.71
CA ASN A 127 -18.86 17.59 13.63
C ASN A 127 -18.95 18.59 14.79
N VAL A 128 -18.84 19.89 14.48
CA VAL A 128 -19.14 20.95 15.45
C VAL A 128 -20.62 20.86 15.82
N PRO A 129 -20.98 20.82 17.11
CA PRO A 129 -22.38 20.75 17.52
C PRO A 129 -23.12 22.01 17.06
N PRO A 130 -24.38 21.89 16.58
CA PRO A 130 -25.17 23.05 16.22
C PRO A 130 -25.59 23.80 17.49
N ASP A 131 -25.32 25.09 17.52
CA ASP A 131 -25.77 26.00 18.56
C ASP A 131 -26.87 26.91 17.98
N PRO A 132 -28.02 27.10 18.67
CA PRO A 132 -29.08 27.98 18.20
C PRO A 132 -28.76 29.48 18.33
N ASP A 133 -27.85 29.85 19.24
CA ASP A 133 -27.58 31.23 19.62
C ASP A 133 -26.30 31.77 18.95
N GLU A 134 -25.32 30.91 18.67
CA GLU A 134 -24.04 31.28 18.05
C GLU A 134 -23.86 30.71 16.64
N SER A 135 -23.20 31.49 15.77
CA SER A 135 -22.75 30.95 14.49
C SER A 135 -21.61 29.95 14.69
N VAL A 136 -21.44 29.00 13.75
CA VAL A 136 -20.34 28.01 13.81
C VAL A 136 -18.96 28.69 13.90
N SER A 137 -18.80 29.88 13.32
CA SER A 137 -17.55 30.64 13.41
C SER A 137 -17.28 31.12 14.83
N GLU A 138 -18.27 31.75 15.46
CA GLU A 138 -18.14 32.29 16.83
C GLU A 138 -17.94 31.18 17.85
N LEU A 139 -18.68 30.07 17.71
CA LEU A 139 -18.55 28.90 18.57
C LEU A 139 -17.14 28.30 18.53
N VAL A 140 -16.57 28.16 17.32
CA VAL A 140 -15.21 27.66 17.13
C VAL A 140 -14.20 28.65 17.72
N GLU A 141 -14.37 29.94 17.46
CA GLU A 141 -13.49 30.98 17.96
C GLU A 141 -13.43 30.98 19.49
N HIS A 142 -14.61 31.01 20.12
CA HIS A 142 -14.75 30.99 21.57
C HIS A 142 -14.12 29.71 22.15
N PHE A 143 -14.39 28.55 21.55
CA PHE A 143 -13.80 27.28 22.01
C PHE A 143 -12.27 27.29 21.96
N PHE A 144 -11.66 27.77 20.86
CA PHE A 144 -10.20 27.77 20.73
C PHE A 144 -9.52 28.86 21.55
N LEU A 145 -10.14 30.03 21.71
CA LEU A 145 -9.61 31.08 22.58
C LEU A 145 -9.61 30.65 24.06
N VAL A 146 -10.63 29.91 24.51
CA VAL A 146 -10.71 29.42 25.89
C VAL A 146 -9.73 28.26 26.13
N ASN A 147 -9.64 27.30 25.21
CA ASN A 147 -8.84 26.08 25.42
C ASN A 147 -7.37 26.19 24.96
N HIS A 148 -7.10 27.03 23.95
CA HIS A 148 -5.78 27.15 23.31
C HIS A 148 -5.38 28.63 23.04
N PRO A 149 -5.38 29.50 24.07
CA PRO A 149 -5.21 30.94 23.91
C PRO A 149 -3.89 31.34 23.23
N ASP A 150 -2.80 30.65 23.53
CA ASP A 150 -1.46 31.01 23.05
C ASP A 150 -1.14 30.49 21.63
N HIS A 151 -1.96 29.58 21.10
CA HIS A 151 -1.69 28.87 19.83
C HIS A 151 -2.73 29.14 18.75
N TYR A 152 -3.89 29.68 19.13
CA TYR A 152 -4.93 30.01 18.18
C TYR A 152 -4.52 31.22 17.31
N LEU A 153 -4.65 31.08 15.99
CA LEU A 153 -4.28 32.11 15.01
C LEU A 153 -5.51 32.63 14.28
N THR A 154 -6.21 31.74 13.58
CA THR A 154 -7.37 32.08 12.75
C THR A 154 -8.17 30.82 12.44
N GLN A 155 -9.37 31.02 11.89
CA GLN A 155 -10.30 29.98 11.50
C GLN A 155 -10.89 30.29 10.13
N GLN A 156 -11.27 29.24 9.40
CA GLN A 156 -12.00 29.35 8.14
C GLN A 156 -13.14 28.35 8.15
N VAL A 157 -14.39 28.85 8.14
CA VAL A 157 -15.56 27.99 8.06
C VAL A 157 -15.68 27.42 6.65
N VAL A 158 -15.99 26.13 6.56
CA VAL A 158 -16.21 25.43 5.29
C VAL A 158 -17.59 25.79 4.74
N CYS A 159 -17.61 26.40 3.56
CA CYS A 159 -18.84 26.75 2.87
C CYS A 159 -19.31 25.62 1.94
N ASN A 160 -20.62 25.37 1.86
CA ASN A 160 -21.20 24.46 0.87
C ASN A 160 -21.18 25.09 -0.52
N ALA A 161 -20.07 24.93 -1.23
CA ALA A 161 -19.86 25.46 -2.57
C ALA A 161 -20.22 24.47 -3.70
N ASN A 162 -20.93 23.37 -3.41
CA ASN A 162 -21.15 22.29 -4.39
C ASN A 162 -21.86 22.76 -5.67
N LYS A 163 -22.92 23.58 -5.52
CA LYS A 163 -23.65 24.16 -6.67
C LYS A 163 -22.76 25.11 -7.47
N LEU A 164 -22.03 25.98 -6.78
CA LEU A 164 -21.12 26.94 -7.42
C LEU A 164 -19.99 26.22 -8.17
N ALA A 165 -19.36 25.23 -7.54
CA ALA A 165 -18.31 24.42 -8.14
C ALA A 165 -18.80 23.70 -9.41
N SER A 166 -20.04 23.21 -9.43
CA SER A 166 -20.62 22.57 -10.63
C SER A 166 -20.81 23.55 -11.78
N LEU A 167 -21.16 24.81 -11.49
CA LEU A 167 -21.32 25.86 -12.50
C LEU A 167 -19.97 26.32 -13.05
N VAL A 168 -18.97 26.50 -12.18
CA VAL A 168 -17.60 26.85 -12.59
C VAL A 168 -17.03 25.76 -13.50
N LYS A 169 -17.15 24.49 -13.12
CA LYS A 169 -16.69 23.37 -13.93
C LYS A 169 -17.39 23.28 -15.30
N TYR A 170 -18.67 23.62 -15.35
CA TYR A 170 -19.42 23.69 -16.61
C TYR A 170 -18.91 24.82 -17.51
N GLN A 171 -18.60 25.99 -16.93
CA GLN A 171 -18.02 27.11 -17.66
C GLN A 171 -16.62 26.79 -18.20
N GLU A 172 -15.72 26.28 -17.37
CA GLU A 172 -14.35 25.88 -17.78
C GLU A 172 -14.39 24.91 -18.97
N LYS A 173 -15.30 23.92 -18.91
CA LYS A 173 -15.49 22.96 -20.01
C LYS A 173 -15.97 23.61 -21.31
N ASN A 174 -16.81 24.64 -21.22
CA ASN A 174 -17.29 25.36 -22.40
C ASN A 174 -16.21 26.28 -22.99
N GLU A 175 -15.33 26.83 -22.16
CA GLU A 175 -14.18 27.64 -22.59
C GLU A 175 -13.10 26.79 -23.28
N GLU A 176 -12.89 25.53 -22.86
CA GLU A 176 -11.98 24.59 -23.53
C GLU A 176 -12.49 24.10 -24.91
N LEU A 177 -13.80 24.24 -25.18
CA LEU A 177 -14.46 23.79 -26.42
C LEU A 177 -14.61 24.91 -27.46
N ALA A 178 -14.31 26.16 -27.11
CA ALA A 178 -14.42 27.34 -27.97
C ALA A 178 -13.06 27.73 -28.58
#